data_AF-A0A377Q3Z7-F1
#
_entry.id   AF-A0A377Q3Z7-F1
#
_cell.length_a   1.000
_cell.length_b   1.000
_cell.length_c   1.000
_cell.angle_alpha   90.00
_cell.angle_beta   90.00
_cell.angle_gamma   90.00
#
_symmetry.space_group_name_H-M   'P 1'
#
loop_
_entity.id
_entity.type
_entity.pdbx_description
1 polymer ?
#
loop_
_entity_poly.entity_id
_entity_poly.type
_entity_poly.pdbx_seq_one_letter_code
_entity_poly.pdbx_strand_id
1 'polypeptide(L)'
;MLTEHNALLSLRPFWVSYQSMLKMVQAGGRFYASPQESYAAKQFEKLYELEHDLSNLKRAADFIRDLAADSAEGYDIYRYHDEHFSMRFAGIVDKSHRLVGASLLLKADKCEGSGGNAFVIRAAKDHYPDAAANLERLTALEANHKKARKAAVAMEAGMRGTDIAFEAIYLDELNSKIAAALAALLLTLKPVYELI
;
A
#
# COMPACT_ATOMS: atom_id res chain seq x y z
N MET A 1 6.55 5.88 9.13
CA MET A 1 6.77 4.55 8.54
C MET A 1 5.64 3.62 8.93
N LEU A 2 5.16 2.76 8.02
CA LEU A 2 4.05 1.83 8.33
C LEU A 2 4.48 0.77 9.35
N THR A 3 5.71 0.28 9.22
CA THR A 3 6.31 -0.74 10.09
C THR A 3 6.59 -0.24 11.52
N GLU A 4 6.62 1.07 11.72
CA GLU A 4 6.80 1.71 13.02
C GLU A 4 5.48 2.17 13.66
N HIS A 5 4.35 1.88 13.02
CA HIS A 5 3.05 2.33 13.49
C HIS A 5 2.69 1.74 14.87
N ASN A 6 2.02 2.53 15.72
CA ASN A 6 1.68 2.15 17.09
C ASN A 6 0.69 0.97 17.19
N ALA A 7 -0.05 0.70 16.12
CA ALA A 7 -0.92 -0.49 16.05
C ALA A 7 -0.14 -1.81 16.16
N LEU A 8 1.16 -1.80 15.84
CA LEU A 8 1.98 -3.00 15.78
C LEU A 8 2.70 -3.32 17.08
N LEU A 9 2.48 -2.54 18.15
CA LEU A 9 3.22 -2.67 19.41
C LEU A 9 3.17 -4.09 19.99
N SER A 10 2.00 -4.76 19.94
CA SER A 10 1.85 -6.15 20.40
C SER A 10 2.64 -7.15 19.56
N LEU A 11 2.84 -6.89 18.26
CA LEU A 11 3.55 -7.79 17.35
C LEU A 11 5.07 -7.62 17.37
N ARG A 12 5.58 -6.48 17.85
CA ARG A 12 7.02 -6.17 17.82
C ARG A 12 7.90 -7.20 18.51
N PRO A 13 7.58 -7.71 19.72
CA PRO A 13 8.42 -8.70 20.38
C PRO A 13 8.57 -9.98 19.54
N PHE A 14 7.47 -10.46 18.95
CA PHE A 14 7.46 -11.64 18.08
C PHE A 14 8.24 -11.41 16.79
N TRP A 15 8.15 -10.22 16.20
CA TRP A 15 8.94 -9.87 15.02
C TRP A 15 10.44 -9.83 15.32
N VAL A 16 10.85 -9.21 16.42
CA VAL A 16 12.27 -9.16 16.84
C VAL A 16 12.82 -10.56 17.09
N SER A 17 12.02 -11.43 17.72
CA SER A 17 12.39 -12.84 17.92
C SER A 17 12.56 -13.56 16.58
N TYR A 18 11.59 -13.41 15.65
CA TYR A 18 11.66 -13.96 14.30
C TYR A 18 12.93 -13.54 13.55
N GLN A 19 13.25 -12.25 13.55
CA GLN A 19 14.46 -11.72 12.92
C GLN A 19 15.75 -12.28 13.54
N SER A 20 15.76 -12.49 14.86
CA SER A 20 16.90 -13.08 15.55
C SER A 20 17.12 -14.53 15.13
N MET A 21 16.04 -15.31 14.96
CA MET A 21 16.12 -16.67 14.44
C MET A 21 16.64 -16.71 13.00
N LEU A 22 16.23 -15.78 12.12
CA LEU A 22 16.79 -15.70 10.77
C LEU A 22 18.32 -15.51 10.77
N LYS A 23 18.84 -14.66 11.68
CA LYS A 23 20.29 -14.47 11.85
C LYS A 23 20.98 -15.74 12.37
N MET A 24 20.34 -16.47 13.29
CA MET A 24 20.89 -17.74 13.79
C MET A 24 20.98 -18.79 12.69
N VAL A 25 20.01 -18.87 11.78
CA VAL A 25 20.05 -19.79 10.64
C VAL A 25 21.23 -19.49 9.72
N GLN A 26 21.53 -18.20 9.48
CA GLN A 26 22.71 -17.79 8.71
C GLN A 26 24.02 -18.24 9.37
N ALA A 27 24.03 -18.43 10.69
CA ALA A 27 25.14 -18.97 11.46
C ALA A 27 25.12 -20.51 11.60
N GLY A 28 24.28 -21.21 10.84
CA GLY A 28 24.16 -22.69 10.86
C GLY A 28 23.20 -23.23 11.93
N GLY A 29 22.44 -22.35 12.59
CA GLY A 29 21.37 -22.72 13.52
C GLY A 29 20.12 -23.27 12.82
N ARG A 30 19.19 -23.81 13.63
CA ARG A 30 17.89 -24.29 13.13
C ARG A 30 16.82 -23.21 13.23
N PHE A 31 15.84 -23.25 12.33
CA PHE A 31 14.71 -22.33 12.31
C PHE A 31 13.46 -22.96 12.91
N TYR A 32 12.92 -22.38 13.99
CA TYR A 32 11.70 -22.85 14.64
C TYR A 32 10.86 -21.68 15.15
N ALA A 33 10.15 -21.01 14.23
CA ALA A 33 9.22 -19.94 14.59
C ALA A 33 7.90 -20.50 15.16
N SER A 34 7.47 -19.94 16.28
CA SER A 34 6.12 -20.14 16.82
C SER A 34 5.04 -19.60 15.88
N PRO A 35 3.77 -19.98 16.10
CA PRO A 35 2.65 -19.40 15.36
C PRO A 35 2.60 -17.85 15.46
N GLN A 36 2.87 -17.28 16.63
CA GLN A 36 2.87 -15.82 16.83
C GLN A 36 4.00 -15.14 16.08
N GLU A 37 5.21 -15.69 16.11
CA GLU A 37 6.36 -15.17 15.37
C GLU A 37 6.13 -15.26 13.85
N SER A 38 5.57 -16.37 13.38
CA SER A 38 5.20 -16.56 11.98
C SER A 38 4.09 -15.60 11.55
N TYR A 39 3.12 -15.33 12.42
CA TYR A 39 2.06 -14.36 12.17
C TYR A 39 2.62 -12.95 12.07
N ALA A 40 3.43 -12.53 13.05
CA ALA A 40 4.06 -11.22 13.07
C ALA A 40 4.92 -11.02 11.81
N ALA A 41 5.75 -11.99 11.45
CA ALA A 41 6.56 -11.95 10.23
C ALA A 41 5.72 -11.66 8.97
N LYS A 42 4.61 -12.39 8.79
CA LYS A 42 3.69 -12.16 7.66
C LYS A 42 3.09 -10.75 7.64
N GLN A 43 2.75 -10.18 8.80
CA GLN A 43 2.25 -8.80 8.85
C GLN A 43 3.35 -7.81 8.45
N PHE A 44 4.55 -7.95 9.02
CA PHE A 44 5.68 -7.07 8.71
C PHE A 44 6.10 -7.17 7.24
N GLU A 45 6.16 -8.37 6.65
CA GLU A 45 6.44 -8.56 5.21
C GLU A 45 5.48 -7.75 4.33
N LYS A 46 4.17 -7.87 4.57
CA LYS A 46 3.16 -7.10 3.83
C LYS A 46 3.28 -5.60 4.05
N LEU A 47 3.66 -5.18 5.25
CA LEU A 47 3.86 -3.77 5.56
C LEU A 47 5.10 -3.20 4.88
N TYR A 48 6.20 -3.96 4.80
CA TYR A 48 7.37 -3.57 4.03
C TYR A 48 7.04 -3.43 2.54
N GLU A 49 6.22 -4.32 1.97
CA GLU A 49 5.77 -4.19 0.59
C GLU A 49 4.95 -2.91 0.35
N LEU A 50 4.02 -2.60 1.26
CA LEU A 50 3.19 -1.40 1.18
C LEU A 50 4.03 -0.12 1.35
N GLU A 51 4.96 -0.12 2.30
CA GLU A 51 5.87 1.00 2.57
C GLU A 51 6.81 1.24 1.39
N HIS A 52 7.28 0.17 0.74
CA HIS A 52 8.06 0.26 -0.48
C HIS A 52 7.26 0.89 -1.63
N ASP A 53 6.03 0.45 -1.87
CA ASP A 53 5.19 1.04 -2.92
C ASP A 53 4.82 2.49 -2.63
N LEU A 54 4.51 2.84 -1.37
CA LEU A 54 4.23 4.22 -0.96
C LEU A 54 5.45 5.13 -1.19
N SER A 55 6.65 4.63 -0.89
CA SER A 55 7.90 5.34 -1.18
C SER A 55 8.10 5.53 -2.68
N ASN A 56 7.71 4.56 -3.50
CA ASN A 56 7.78 4.67 -4.95
C ASN A 56 6.75 5.65 -5.53
N LEU A 57 5.54 5.75 -4.96
CA LEU A 57 4.57 6.80 -5.31
C LEU A 57 5.15 8.19 -5.03
N LYS A 58 5.76 8.38 -3.85
CA LYS A 58 6.41 9.64 -3.49
C LYS A 58 7.52 10.01 -4.47
N ARG A 59 8.40 9.06 -4.81
CA ARG A 59 9.46 9.27 -5.80
C ARG A 59 8.93 9.63 -7.18
N ALA A 60 7.82 9.03 -7.62
CA ALA A 60 7.20 9.39 -8.89
C ALA A 60 6.66 10.83 -8.87
N ALA A 61 5.98 11.23 -7.79
CA ALA A 61 5.49 12.60 -7.63
C ALA A 61 6.64 13.63 -7.56
N ASP A 62 7.72 13.31 -6.83
CA ASP A 62 8.91 14.17 -6.74
C ASP A 62 9.59 14.31 -8.10
N PHE A 63 9.71 13.22 -8.86
CA PHE A 63 10.28 13.26 -10.20
C PHE A 63 9.46 14.14 -11.14
N ILE A 64 8.12 14.00 -11.13
CA ILE A 64 7.24 14.83 -11.96
C ILE A 64 7.34 16.30 -11.57
N ARG A 65 7.50 16.61 -10.28
CA ARG A 65 7.69 17.98 -9.79
C ARG A 65 8.96 18.62 -10.33
N ASP A 66 10.04 17.86 -10.37
CA ASP A 66 11.37 18.34 -10.78
C ASP A 66 11.55 18.32 -12.31
N LEU A 67 10.54 17.85 -13.05
CA LEU A 67 10.57 17.75 -14.51
C LEU A 67 10.53 19.14 -15.15
N ALA A 68 11.50 19.41 -16.03
CA ALA A 68 11.49 20.61 -16.85
C ALA A 68 10.34 20.53 -17.87
N ALA A 69 9.41 21.45 -17.76
CA ALA A 69 8.08 21.30 -18.33
C ALA A 69 7.94 21.80 -19.79
N ASP A 70 9.06 22.17 -20.42
CA ASP A 70 9.10 22.94 -21.67
C ASP A 70 9.58 22.14 -22.90
N SER A 71 9.65 20.80 -22.82
CA SER A 71 10.00 19.94 -23.96
C SER A 71 9.01 18.80 -24.16
N ALA A 72 8.85 18.36 -25.42
CA ALA A 72 8.05 17.18 -25.76
C ALA A 72 8.56 15.92 -25.03
N GLU A 73 9.88 15.84 -24.81
CA GLU A 73 10.52 14.79 -24.02
C GLU A 73 10.07 14.83 -22.54
N GLY A 74 9.89 16.01 -21.96
CA GLY A 74 9.33 16.17 -20.61
C GLY A 74 7.93 15.56 -20.49
N TYR A 75 7.08 15.72 -21.52
CA TYR A 75 5.73 15.17 -21.50
C TYR A 75 5.71 13.62 -21.52
N ASP A 76 6.54 13.00 -22.36
CA ASP A 76 6.64 11.53 -22.42
C ASP A 76 7.16 10.95 -21.11
N ILE A 77 8.14 11.63 -20.50
CA ILE A 77 8.68 11.27 -19.19
C ILE A 77 7.60 11.40 -18.11
N TYR A 78 6.82 12.49 -18.11
CA TYR A 78 5.68 12.65 -17.20
C TYR A 78 4.70 11.47 -17.32
N ARG A 79 4.28 11.12 -18.55
CA ARG A 79 3.33 10.02 -18.80
C ARG A 79 3.84 8.70 -18.24
N TYR A 80 5.13 8.42 -18.41
CA TYR A 80 5.76 7.22 -17.87
C TYR A 80 5.67 7.17 -16.32
N HIS A 81 5.98 8.29 -15.66
CA HIS A 81 5.94 8.35 -14.20
C HIS A 81 4.51 8.35 -13.64
N ASP A 82 3.56 8.98 -14.31
CA ASP A 82 2.12 8.93 -13.97
C ASP A 82 1.55 7.51 -14.15
N GLU A 83 1.95 6.81 -15.21
CA GLU A 83 1.58 5.39 -15.39
C GLU A 83 2.16 4.51 -14.29
N HIS A 84 3.43 4.71 -13.96
CA HIS A 84 4.06 4.01 -12.85
C HIS A 84 3.36 4.29 -11.52
N PHE A 85 2.99 5.55 -11.26
CA PHE A 85 2.21 5.93 -10.08
C PHE A 85 0.87 5.16 -10.03
N SER A 86 0.10 5.19 -11.12
CA SER A 86 -1.19 4.49 -11.23
C SER A 86 -1.05 2.99 -10.95
N MET A 87 -0.06 2.32 -11.57
CA MET A 87 0.17 0.89 -11.37
C MET A 87 0.53 0.55 -9.93
N ARG A 88 1.40 1.36 -9.30
CA ARG A 88 1.79 1.17 -7.90
C ARG A 88 0.63 1.42 -6.95
N PHE A 89 -0.23 2.40 -7.25
CA PHE A 89 -1.40 2.65 -6.42
C PHE A 89 -2.40 1.48 -6.47
N ALA A 90 -2.68 0.92 -7.65
CA ALA A 90 -3.47 -0.30 -7.76
C ALA A 90 -2.84 -1.46 -6.95
N GLY A 91 -1.52 -1.61 -7.00
CA GLY A 91 -0.78 -2.58 -6.18
C GLY A 91 -0.94 -2.37 -4.67
N ILE A 92 -0.93 -1.11 -4.20
CA ILE A 92 -1.22 -0.77 -2.79
C ILE A 92 -2.61 -1.21 -2.39
N VAL A 93 -3.63 -0.97 -3.23
CA VAL A 93 -5.01 -1.41 -2.95
C VAL A 93 -5.07 -2.92 -2.77
N ASP A 94 -4.49 -3.69 -3.71
CA ASP A 94 -4.48 -5.16 -3.63
C ASP A 94 -3.72 -5.66 -2.38
N LYS A 95 -2.54 -5.12 -2.12
CA LYS A 95 -1.72 -5.48 -0.94
C LYS A 95 -2.41 -5.11 0.38
N SER A 96 -3.18 -4.03 0.41
CA SER A 96 -3.97 -3.64 1.59
C SER A 96 -5.05 -4.69 1.91
N HIS A 97 -5.75 -5.20 0.88
CA HIS A 97 -6.69 -6.31 1.06
C HIS A 97 -5.97 -7.57 1.54
N ARG A 98 -4.81 -7.89 0.97
CA ARG A 98 -4.00 -9.05 1.42
C ARG A 98 -3.47 -8.89 2.85
N LEU A 99 -3.17 -7.67 3.29
CA LEU A 99 -2.79 -7.37 4.68
C LEU A 99 -3.96 -7.71 5.60
N VAL A 100 -5.15 -7.16 5.34
CA VAL A 100 -6.35 -7.46 6.13
C VAL A 100 -6.66 -8.95 6.12
N GLY A 101 -6.62 -9.59 4.94
CA GLY A 101 -6.86 -11.03 4.83
C GLY A 101 -5.89 -11.86 5.66
N ALA A 102 -4.60 -11.50 5.67
CA ALA A 102 -3.60 -12.17 6.51
C ALA A 102 -3.74 -11.84 8.00
N SER A 103 -4.12 -10.61 8.36
CA SER A 103 -4.40 -10.21 9.74
C SER A 103 -5.59 -11.02 10.30
N LEU A 104 -6.59 -11.29 9.47
CA LEU A 104 -7.77 -12.09 9.82
C LEU A 104 -7.58 -13.60 9.62
N LEU A 105 -6.35 -14.06 9.33
CA LEU A 105 -6.03 -15.47 9.09
C LEU A 105 -6.91 -16.14 8.02
N LEU A 106 -7.35 -15.37 7.03
CA LEU A 106 -8.12 -15.91 5.91
C LEU A 106 -7.23 -16.77 5.00
N LYS A 107 -7.88 -17.64 4.22
CA LYS A 107 -7.17 -18.52 3.28
C LYS A 107 -6.43 -17.69 2.22
N ALA A 108 -5.11 -17.87 2.14
CA ALA A 108 -4.24 -17.07 1.26
C ALA A 108 -4.59 -17.21 -0.22
N ASP A 109 -4.89 -18.43 -0.69
CA ASP A 109 -5.32 -18.72 -2.06
C ASP A 109 -6.58 -17.94 -2.47
N LYS A 110 -7.48 -17.69 -1.51
CA LYS A 110 -8.68 -16.89 -1.73
C LYS A 110 -8.41 -15.39 -1.72
N CYS A 111 -7.42 -14.93 -0.95
CA CYS A 111 -7.05 -13.51 -0.89
C CYS A 111 -6.23 -13.06 -2.10
N GLU A 112 -5.46 -13.98 -2.70
CA GLU A 112 -4.54 -13.69 -3.81
C GLU A 112 -5.14 -13.97 -5.19
N GLY A 113 -6.21 -14.77 -5.25
CA GLY A 113 -6.91 -15.10 -6.48
C GLY A 113 -7.79 -13.98 -7.05
N SER A 114 -8.36 -14.22 -8.24
CA SER A 114 -9.34 -13.33 -8.84
C SER A 114 -10.55 -13.14 -7.93
N GLY A 115 -10.93 -11.89 -7.68
CA GLY A 115 -11.98 -11.55 -6.71
C GLY A 115 -11.54 -11.57 -5.25
N GLY A 116 -10.25 -11.72 -4.96
CA GLY A 116 -9.71 -11.76 -3.60
C GLY A 116 -10.04 -10.52 -2.77
N ASN A 117 -10.00 -9.33 -3.37
CA ASN A 117 -10.40 -8.09 -2.68
C ASN A 117 -11.85 -8.15 -2.19
N ALA A 118 -12.78 -8.60 -3.06
CA ALA A 118 -14.20 -8.75 -2.69
C ALA A 118 -14.40 -9.84 -1.62
N PHE A 119 -13.63 -10.92 -1.68
CA PHE A 119 -13.63 -11.95 -0.65
C PHE A 119 -13.21 -11.39 0.72
N VAL A 120 -12.11 -10.63 0.77
CA VAL A 120 -11.62 -9.99 2.01
C VAL A 120 -12.64 -8.99 2.55
N ILE A 121 -13.19 -8.11 1.71
CA ILE A 121 -14.22 -7.15 2.13
C ILE A 121 -15.41 -7.87 2.77
N ARG A 122 -15.94 -8.91 2.11
CA ARG A 122 -17.07 -9.68 2.63
C ARG A 122 -16.74 -10.34 3.96
N ALA A 123 -15.54 -10.92 4.12
CA ALA A 123 -15.13 -11.54 5.37
C ALA A 123 -14.94 -10.52 6.50
N ALA A 124 -14.45 -9.32 6.19
CA ALA A 124 -14.24 -8.26 7.16
C ALA A 124 -15.55 -7.55 7.57
N LYS A 125 -16.55 -7.45 6.68
CA LYS A 125 -17.76 -6.64 6.91
C LYS A 125 -18.53 -6.97 8.19
N ASP A 126 -18.64 -8.25 8.54
CA ASP A 126 -19.49 -8.69 9.65
C ASP A 126 -18.85 -8.45 11.03
N HIS A 127 -17.52 -8.51 11.12
CA HIS A 127 -16.79 -8.48 12.40
C HIS A 127 -15.80 -7.31 12.52
N TYR A 128 -15.38 -6.74 11.38
CA TYR A 128 -14.41 -5.65 11.28
C TYR A 128 -14.87 -4.62 10.23
N PRO A 129 -16.08 -4.04 10.40
CA PRO A 129 -16.67 -3.14 9.40
C PRO A 129 -15.80 -1.92 9.10
N ASP A 130 -15.07 -1.40 10.10
CA ASP A 130 -14.17 -0.27 9.92
C ASP A 130 -12.97 -0.62 9.03
N ALA A 131 -12.45 -1.84 9.13
CA ALA A 131 -11.38 -2.31 8.24
C ALA A 131 -11.89 -2.43 6.80
N ALA A 132 -13.10 -2.99 6.62
CA ALA A 132 -13.75 -3.07 5.32
C ALA A 132 -13.99 -1.66 4.72
N ALA A 133 -14.47 -0.71 5.51
CA ALA A 133 -14.71 0.66 5.07
C ALA A 133 -13.42 1.38 4.64
N ASN A 134 -12.29 1.15 5.34
CA ASN A 134 -10.99 1.72 4.94
C ASN A 134 -10.45 1.11 3.64
N LEU A 135 -10.65 -0.19 3.41
CA LEU A 135 -10.32 -0.84 2.15
C LEU A 135 -11.18 -0.32 0.98
N GLU A 136 -12.48 -0.13 1.20
CA GLU A 136 -13.39 0.47 0.21
C GLU A 136 -12.99 1.92 -0.09
N ARG A 137 -12.55 2.70 0.92
CA ARG A 137 -12.03 4.06 0.74
C ARG A 137 -10.76 4.09 -0.11
N LEU A 138 -9.81 3.19 0.13
CA LEU A 138 -8.60 3.06 -0.71
C LEU A 138 -8.97 2.73 -2.16
N THR A 139 -9.90 1.78 -2.35
CA THR A 139 -10.40 1.40 -3.68
C THR A 139 -11.07 2.58 -4.39
N ALA A 140 -11.86 3.37 -3.67
CA ALA A 140 -12.51 4.56 -4.22
C ALA A 140 -11.51 5.65 -4.62
N LEU A 141 -10.44 5.85 -3.84
CA LEU A 141 -9.36 6.78 -4.19
C LEU A 141 -8.66 6.36 -5.50
N GLU A 142 -8.36 5.07 -5.68
CA GLU A 142 -7.77 4.55 -6.92
C GLU A 142 -8.71 4.75 -8.11
N ALA A 143 -9.99 4.39 -7.96
CA ALA A 143 -10.98 4.55 -9.01
C ALA A 143 -11.16 6.02 -9.43
N ASN A 144 -11.14 6.95 -8.47
CA ASN A 144 -11.23 8.38 -8.72
C ASN A 144 -9.99 8.90 -9.46
N HIS A 145 -8.79 8.49 -9.05
CA HIS A 145 -7.55 8.85 -9.74
C HIS A 145 -7.54 8.31 -11.19
N LYS A 146 -7.91 7.04 -11.38
CA LYS A 146 -8.03 6.42 -12.72
C LYS A 146 -9.02 7.17 -13.61
N LYS A 147 -10.14 7.63 -13.04
CA LYS A 147 -11.14 8.43 -13.77
C LYS A 147 -10.58 9.80 -14.17
N ALA A 148 -9.92 10.50 -13.23
CA ALA A 148 -9.31 11.79 -13.49
C ALA A 148 -8.24 11.70 -14.60
N ARG A 149 -7.35 10.71 -14.50
CA ARG A 149 -6.32 10.42 -15.50
C ARG A 149 -6.89 10.13 -16.88
N LYS A 150 -7.93 9.29 -16.97
CA LYS A 150 -8.61 9.02 -18.25
C LYS A 150 -9.19 10.28 -18.89
N ALA A 151 -9.75 11.18 -18.07
CA ALA A 151 -10.26 12.46 -18.56
C ALA A 151 -9.13 13.36 -19.05
N ALA A 152 -8.01 13.42 -18.33
CA ALA A 152 -6.82 14.18 -18.72
C ALA A 152 -6.21 13.69 -20.05
N VAL A 153 -6.07 12.37 -20.22
CA VAL A 153 -5.60 11.76 -21.48
C VAL A 153 -6.56 12.06 -22.63
N ALA A 154 -7.87 12.05 -22.41
CA ALA A 154 -8.84 12.39 -23.46
C ALA A 154 -8.78 13.88 -23.88
N MET A 155 -8.18 14.73 -23.05
CA MET A 155 -7.99 16.16 -23.29
C MET A 155 -6.60 16.51 -23.86
N GLU A 156 -5.81 15.51 -24.30
CA GLU A 156 -4.38 15.53 -24.70
C GLU A 156 -3.89 16.65 -25.65
N ALA A 157 -4.77 17.51 -26.18
CA ALA A 157 -4.39 18.67 -26.98
C ALA A 157 -3.86 19.83 -26.11
N GLY A 158 -2.67 19.66 -25.53
CA GLY A 158 -1.82 20.78 -25.11
C GLY A 158 -1.61 21.01 -23.62
N MET A 159 -1.26 19.97 -22.85
CA MET A 159 -0.69 20.19 -21.51
C MET A 159 0.56 21.08 -21.63
N ARG A 160 0.50 22.29 -21.08
CA ARG A 160 1.63 23.22 -21.00
C ARG A 160 2.40 22.95 -19.70
N GLY A 161 3.62 23.48 -19.59
CA GLY A 161 4.46 23.21 -18.44
C GLY A 161 3.88 23.55 -17.06
N THR A 162 2.93 24.49 -17.00
CA THR A 162 2.15 24.79 -15.79
C THR A 162 1.30 23.60 -15.31
N ASP A 163 0.82 22.76 -16.23
CA ASP A 163 -0.10 21.66 -15.93
C ASP A 163 0.63 20.48 -15.26
N ILE A 164 1.91 20.26 -15.60
CA ILE A 164 2.76 19.22 -14.98
C ILE A 164 3.03 19.54 -13.50
N ALA A 165 3.31 20.81 -13.19
CA ALA A 165 3.54 21.24 -11.82
C ALA A 165 2.28 21.09 -10.94
N PHE A 166 1.10 21.42 -11.48
CA PHE A 166 -0.17 21.17 -10.78
C PHE A 166 -0.43 19.68 -10.56
N GLU A 167 -0.13 18.84 -11.55
CA GLU A 167 -0.29 17.40 -11.42
C GLU A 167 0.64 16.81 -10.36
N ALA A 168 1.88 17.30 -10.27
CA ALA A 168 2.81 16.89 -9.22
C ALA A 168 2.27 17.18 -7.80
N ILE A 169 1.63 18.34 -7.61
CA ILE A 169 0.97 18.71 -6.35
C ILE A 169 -0.19 17.76 -6.06
N TYR A 170 -1.04 17.50 -7.06
CA TYR A 170 -2.15 16.57 -6.92
C TYR A 170 -1.69 15.15 -6.54
N LEU A 171 -0.64 14.63 -7.19
CA LEU A 171 -0.09 13.31 -6.90
C LEU A 171 0.52 13.24 -5.49
N ASP A 172 1.14 14.32 -5.00
CA ASP A 172 1.68 14.37 -3.64
C ASP A 172 0.58 14.41 -2.58
N GLU A 173 -0.49 15.18 -2.82
CA GLU A 173 -1.70 15.16 -1.99
C GLU A 173 -2.35 13.78 -1.98
N LEU A 174 -2.45 13.13 -3.15
CA LEU A 174 -3.01 11.79 -3.27
C LEU A 174 -2.15 10.78 -2.51
N ASN A 175 -0.83 10.84 -2.64
CA ASN A 175 0.10 10.01 -1.87
C ASN A 175 -0.09 10.20 -0.35
N SER A 176 -0.30 11.43 0.09
CA SER A 176 -0.58 11.76 1.50
C SER A 176 -1.92 11.16 1.97
N LYS A 177 -2.96 11.22 1.14
CA LYS A 177 -4.28 10.61 1.41
C LYS A 177 -4.18 9.07 1.47
N ILE A 178 -3.38 8.46 0.61
CA ILE A 178 -3.12 7.01 0.62
C ILE A 178 -2.41 6.61 1.92
N ALA A 179 -1.35 7.33 2.30
CA ALA A 179 -0.62 7.10 3.54
C ALA A 179 -1.54 7.19 4.78
N ALA A 180 -2.39 8.22 4.83
CA ALA A 180 -3.36 8.40 5.90
C ALA A 180 -4.39 7.25 5.95
N ALA A 181 -4.88 6.79 4.79
CA ALA A 181 -5.81 5.67 4.71
C ALA A 181 -5.17 4.34 5.17
N LEU A 182 -3.90 4.11 4.84
CA LEU A 182 -3.14 2.95 5.33
C LEU A 182 -2.91 3.01 6.85
N ALA A 183 -2.59 4.18 7.40
CA ALA A 183 -2.46 4.37 8.84
C ALA A 183 -3.79 4.13 9.57
N ALA A 184 -4.90 4.65 9.02
CA ALA A 184 -6.24 4.39 9.55
C ALA A 184 -6.59 2.89 9.50
N LEU A 185 -6.26 2.20 8.40
CA LEU A 185 -6.45 0.76 8.29
C LEU A 185 -5.68 0.00 9.39
N LEU A 186 -4.43 0.37 9.65
CA LEU A 186 -3.65 -0.23 10.74
C LEU A 186 -4.29 -0.02 12.12
N LEU A 187 -4.88 1.16 12.38
CA LEU A 187 -5.61 1.39 13.62
C LEU A 187 -6.82 0.46 13.76
N THR A 188 -7.54 0.19 12.66
CA THR A 188 -8.68 -0.76 12.69
C THR A 188 -8.25 -2.21 12.90
N LEU A 189 -7.02 -2.57 12.54
CA LEU A 189 -6.46 -3.90 12.76
C LEU A 189 -5.79 -4.06 14.12
N LYS A 190 -5.53 -2.96 14.84
CA LYS A 190 -4.89 -2.99 16.17
C LYS A 190 -5.56 -3.98 17.13
N PRO A 191 -6.90 -4.03 17.29
CA PRO A 191 -7.53 -4.99 18.19
C PRO A 191 -7.25 -6.44 17.80
N VAL A 192 -7.14 -6.74 16.50
CA VAL A 192 -6.80 -8.09 16.00
C VAL A 192 -5.36 -8.45 16.40
N TYR A 193 -4.44 -7.50 16.28
CA TYR A 193 -3.04 -7.70 16.66
C TYR A 193 -2.82 -7.88 18.15
N GLU A 194 -3.73 -7.38 18.99
CA GLU A 194 -3.66 -7.52 20.45
C GLU A 194 -4.19 -8.88 20.95
N LEU A 195 -4.80 -9.69 20.07
CA LEU A 195 -5.26 -11.05 20.39
C LEU A 195 -4.18 -12.14 20.22
N ILE A 196 -3.02 -11.78 19.66
CA ILE A 196 -1.90 -12.69 19.33
C ILE A 196 -0.90 -12.73 20.50
#